data_AF-A0A699X8R5-F1
#
_entry.id   AF-A0A699X8R5-F1
#
_cell.length_a   1.000
_cell.length_b   1.000
_cell.length_c   1.000
_cell.angle_alpha   90.00
_cell.angle_beta   90.00
_cell.angle_gamma   90.00
#
_symmetry.space_group_name_H-M   'P 1'
#
loop_
_entity.id
_entity.type
_entity.pdbx_description
1 polymer ?
#
loop_
_entity_poly.entity_id
_entity_poly.type
_entity_poly.pdbx_seq_one_letter_code
_entity_poly.pdbx_strand_id
1 'polypeptide(L)'
;KALEIGKSAYTQNCAACHGLEAISGGIAPDLRHLDVGSAGDEWFVERVRNGAVRDGRVYMPKMADYLSQEALWAVRTYLDSVHTEE
;
A
#
# COMPACT_ATOMS: atom_id res chain seq x y z
N LYS A 1 -1.43 18.39 -1.16
CA LYS A 1 -0.34 18.09 -0.19
C LYS A 1 -0.32 16.61 0.19
N ALA A 2 -1.45 16.00 0.60
CA ALA A 2 -1.53 14.58 0.94
C ALA A 2 -0.99 13.66 -0.16
N LEU A 3 -1.31 13.95 -1.43
CA LEU A 3 -0.81 13.20 -2.58
C LEU A 3 0.73 13.11 -2.66
N GLU A 4 1.43 14.25 -2.58
CA GLU A 4 2.91 14.29 -2.63
C GLU A 4 3.55 13.58 -1.42
N ILE A 5 2.98 13.77 -0.23
CA ILE A 5 3.42 13.08 0.99
C ILE A 5 3.21 11.57 0.82
N GLY A 6 2.05 11.17 0.29
CA GLY A 6 1.69 9.79 -0.01
C GLY A 6 2.63 9.13 -1.00
N LYS A 7 2.92 9.82 -2.11
CA LYS A 7 3.89 9.35 -3.12
C LYS A 7 5.27 9.13 -2.49
N SER A 8 5.73 10.07 -1.68
CA SER A 8 7.03 9.97 -0.99
C SER A 8 7.05 8.83 0.04
N ALA A 9 6.02 8.72 0.87
CA ALA A 9 5.89 7.65 1.86
C ALA A 9 5.79 6.27 1.21
N TYR A 10 5.00 6.14 0.14
CA TYR A 10 4.89 4.92 -0.66
C TYR A 10 6.24 4.50 -1.24
N THR A 11 6.94 5.46 -1.86
CA THR A 11 8.25 5.21 -2.49
C THR A 11 9.28 4.69 -1.48
N GLN A 12 9.29 5.24 -0.27
CA GLN A 12 10.27 4.86 0.76
C GLN A 12 9.93 3.54 1.47
N ASN A 13 8.64 3.20 1.60
CA ASN A 13 8.22 2.14 2.50
C ASN A 13 7.55 0.94 1.82
N CYS A 14 7.03 1.10 0.59
CA CYS A 14 6.20 0.09 -0.08
C CYS A 14 6.80 -0.36 -1.42
N ALA A 15 7.43 0.57 -2.15
CA ALA A 15 7.88 0.34 -3.53
C ALA A 15 8.94 -0.75 -3.68
N ALA A 16 9.69 -1.09 -2.62
CA ALA A 16 10.66 -2.18 -2.66
C ALA A 16 10.03 -3.54 -2.97
N CYS A 17 8.75 -3.75 -2.63
CA CYS A 17 8.03 -5.00 -2.90
C CYS A 17 6.90 -4.81 -3.92
N HIS A 18 6.18 -3.70 -3.83
CA HIS A 18 5.03 -3.40 -4.70
C HIS A 18 5.41 -2.61 -5.96
N GLY A 19 6.70 -2.30 -6.13
CA GLY A 19 7.24 -1.63 -7.30
C GLY A 19 7.11 -0.11 -7.29
N LEU A 20 7.90 0.54 -8.16
CA LEU A 20 7.86 1.99 -8.32
C LEU A 20 6.51 2.40 -8.90
N GLU A 21 5.97 3.49 -8.38
CA GLU A 21 4.67 4.01 -8.78
C GLU A 21 3.50 3.01 -8.66
N ALA A 22 3.62 2.07 -7.73
CA ALA A 22 2.70 0.94 -7.53
C ALA A 22 2.65 -0.10 -8.65
N ILE A 23 3.51 0.02 -9.66
CA ILE A 23 3.62 -0.93 -10.77
C ILE A 23 4.48 -2.11 -10.31
N SER A 24 3.85 -3.25 -10.06
CA SER A 24 4.58 -4.39 -9.51
C SER A 24 5.54 -5.04 -10.52
N GLY A 25 6.73 -5.42 -10.03
CA GLY A 25 7.69 -6.26 -10.74
C GLY A 25 7.52 -7.77 -10.49
N GLY A 26 6.45 -8.19 -9.81
CA GLY A 26 6.14 -9.61 -9.55
C GLY A 26 6.52 -10.14 -8.17
N ILE A 27 7.09 -9.32 -7.27
CA ILE A 27 7.42 -9.72 -5.88
C ILE A 27 6.16 -9.72 -5.00
N ALA A 28 5.38 -8.65 -5.08
CA ALA A 28 4.10 -8.49 -4.37
C ALA A 28 3.02 -8.03 -5.36
N PRO A 29 1.72 -8.02 -5.00
CA PRO A 29 0.66 -7.56 -5.91
C PRO A 29 0.85 -6.12 -6.40
N ASP A 30 0.42 -5.83 -7.62
CA ASP A 30 0.30 -4.46 -8.15
C ASP A 30 -0.85 -3.75 -7.42
N LEU A 31 -0.53 -2.65 -6.74
CA LEU A 31 -1.50 -1.97 -5.87
C LEU A 31 -2.39 -0.99 -6.64
N ARG A 32 -2.15 -0.77 -7.94
CA ARG A 32 -3.04 0.05 -8.77
C ARG A 32 -4.38 -0.64 -9.03
N HIS A 33 -4.45 -1.95 -8.88
CA HIS A 33 -5.70 -2.72 -8.99
C HIS A 33 -6.44 -2.86 -7.66
N LEU A 34 -6.00 -2.16 -6.61
CA LEU A 34 -6.76 -2.11 -5.37
C LEU A 34 -8.06 -1.35 -5.63
N ASP A 35 -9.19 -1.92 -5.19
CA ASP A 35 -10.50 -1.29 -5.34
C ASP A 35 -10.49 0.15 -4.80
N VAL A 36 -11.26 1.03 -5.42
CA VAL A 36 -11.44 2.42 -4.94
C VAL A 36 -12.55 2.51 -3.90
N GLY A 37 -12.49 3.54 -3.05
CA GLY A 37 -13.50 3.80 -2.03
C GLY A 37 -13.51 2.77 -0.89
N SER A 38 -14.67 2.57 -0.25
CA SER A 38 -14.76 1.85 1.02
C SER A 38 -14.24 0.41 0.97
N ALA A 39 -14.51 -0.33 -0.11
CA ALA A 39 -14.06 -1.71 -0.25
C ALA A 39 -12.52 -1.80 -0.27
N GLY A 40 -11.89 -0.90 -1.03
CA GLY A 40 -10.45 -0.73 -1.02
C GLY A 40 -9.91 -0.34 0.34
N ASP A 41 -10.54 0.64 0.98
CA ASP A 41 -10.10 1.17 2.28
C ASP A 41 -10.09 0.08 3.35
N GLU A 42 -11.15 -0.73 3.42
CA GLU A 42 -11.22 -1.88 4.32
C GLU A 42 -10.08 -2.86 4.05
N TRP A 43 -9.83 -3.18 2.78
CA TRP A 43 -8.74 -4.08 2.40
C TRP A 43 -7.37 -3.51 2.76
N PHE A 44 -7.14 -2.22 2.46
CA PHE A 44 -5.89 -1.52 2.76
C PHE A 44 -5.62 -1.53 4.27
N VAL A 45 -6.62 -1.14 5.08
CA VAL A 45 -6.53 -1.10 6.54
C VAL A 45 -6.21 -2.48 7.11
N GLU A 46 -6.93 -3.51 6.65
CA GLU A 46 -6.68 -4.89 7.06
C GLU A 46 -5.24 -5.31 6.76
N ARG A 47 -4.76 -5.02 5.54
CA ARG A 47 -3.41 -5.43 5.11
C ARG A 47 -2.30 -4.70 5.83
N VAL A 48 -2.41 -3.38 6.01
CA VAL A 48 -1.35 -2.59 6.68
C VAL A 48 -1.31 -2.83 8.19
N ARG A 49 -2.43 -3.19 8.82
CA ARG A 49 -2.47 -3.53 10.25
C ARG A 49 -2.00 -4.94 10.54
N ASN A 50 -2.37 -5.91 9.70
CA ASN A 50 -2.11 -7.31 9.99
C ASN A 50 -0.93 -7.89 9.20
N GLY A 51 -0.41 -7.17 8.21
CA GLY A 51 0.66 -7.66 7.33
C GLY A 51 0.20 -8.87 6.53
N ALA A 52 1.11 -9.68 6.00
CA ALA A 52 0.80 -10.96 5.37
C ALA A 52 1.80 -12.01 5.84
N VAL A 53 1.28 -13.08 6.47
CA VAL A 53 2.08 -14.20 6.97
C VAL A 53 1.52 -15.49 6.38
N ARG A 54 2.39 -16.33 5.83
CA ARG A 54 2.05 -17.67 5.32
C ARG A 54 3.09 -18.66 5.83
N ASP A 55 2.65 -19.77 6.40
CA ASP A 55 3.52 -20.82 6.95
C ASP A 55 4.62 -20.27 7.89
N GLY A 56 4.25 -19.30 8.73
CA GLY A 56 5.16 -18.65 9.69
C GLY A 56 6.15 -17.65 9.09
N ARG A 57 6.15 -17.45 7.76
CA ARG A 57 7.01 -16.48 7.07
C ARG A 57 6.27 -15.17 6.83
N VAL A 58 6.92 -14.05 7.13
CA VAL A 58 6.39 -12.70 6.90
C VAL A 58 6.67 -12.28 5.45
N TYR A 59 5.61 -12.09 4.67
CA TYR A 59 5.66 -11.62 3.29
C TYR A 59 5.41 -10.11 3.19
N MET A 60 4.56 -9.58 4.06
CA MET A 60 4.33 -8.15 4.21
C MET A 60 4.35 -7.82 5.71
N PRO A 61 5.18 -6.86 6.15
CA PRO A 61 5.19 -6.43 7.54
C PRO A 61 3.89 -5.70 7.90
N LYS A 62 3.58 -5.64 9.19
CA LYS A 62 2.49 -4.81 9.73
C LYS A 62 2.90 -3.35 9.64
N MET A 63 2.65 -2.71 8.50
CA MET A 63 3.09 -1.32 8.26
C MET A 63 2.56 -0.33 9.31
N ALA A 64 1.43 -0.62 9.97
CA ALA A 64 0.92 0.17 11.08
C ALA A 64 1.84 0.22 12.31
N ASP A 65 2.81 -0.69 12.44
CA ASP A 65 3.82 -0.65 13.49
C ASP A 65 4.95 0.37 13.18
N TYR A 66 5.05 0.83 11.93
CA TYR A 66 6.14 1.68 11.43
C TYR A 66 5.69 3.05 10.92
N LEU A 67 4.45 3.15 10.43
CA LEU A 67 3.88 4.37 9.87
C LEU A 67 2.66 4.80 10.67
N SER A 68 2.51 6.10 10.90
CA SER A 68 1.31 6.65 11.54
C SER A 68 0.07 6.43 10.68
N GLN A 69 -1.11 6.53 11.29
CA GLN A 69 -2.38 6.43 10.57
C GLN A 69 -2.46 7.48 9.44
N GLU A 70 -2.03 8.70 9.69
CA GLU A 70 -2.03 9.79 8.72
C GLU A 70 -1.07 9.52 7.55
N ALA A 71 0.11 8.94 7.84
CA ALA A 71 1.06 8.56 6.80
C ALA A 71 0.50 7.43 5.91
N LEU A 72 -0.16 6.44 6.52
CA LEU A 72 -0.83 5.35 5.79
C LEU A 72 -1.99 5.87 4.93
N TRP A 73 -2.80 6.81 5.43
CA TRP A 73 -3.85 7.43 4.63
C TRP A 73 -3.32 8.34 3.52
N ALA A 74 -2.16 8.97 3.71
CA ALA A 74 -1.48 9.66 2.62
C ALA A 74 -1.04 8.67 1.53
N VAL A 75 -0.46 7.52 1.91
CA VAL A 75 -0.15 6.43 0.96
C VAL A 75 -1.41 5.96 0.23
N ARG A 76 -2.52 5.75 0.95
CA ARG A 76 -3.80 5.37 0.35
C ARG A 76 -4.27 6.38 -0.69
N THR A 77 -4.24 7.68 -0.35
CA THR A 77 -4.56 8.78 -1.27
C THR A 77 -3.72 8.73 -2.53
N TYR A 78 -2.43 8.36 -2.41
CA TYR A 78 -1.57 8.17 -3.57
C TYR A 78 -1.97 6.94 -4.39
N LEU A 79 -2.25 5.80 -3.77
CA LEU A 79 -2.71 4.59 -4.48
C LEU A 79 -3.99 4.84 -5.26
N ASP A 80 -4.97 5.55 -4.68
CA ASP A 80 -6.20 5.94 -5.38
C ASP A 80 -5.92 6.81 -6.61
N SER A 81 -4.88 7.65 -6.57
CA SER A 81 -4.52 8.53 -7.69
C SER A 81 -3.85 7.81 -8.87
N VAL A 82 -3.29 6.63 -8.63
CA VAL A 82 -2.62 5.79 -9.64
C VAL A 82 -3.41 4.53 -9.98
N HIS A 83 -4.64 4.42 -9.48
CA HIS A 83 -5.52 3.28 -9.71
C HIS A 83 -5.78 3.07 -11.21
N THR A 84 -5.90 1.80 -11.62
CA THR A 84 -6.30 1.40 -12.97
C THR A 84 -7.10 0.10 -12.97
N GLU A 85 -8.02 -0.01 -13.91
CA GLU A 85 -8.84 -1.20 -14.19
C GLU A 85 -8.28 -2.06 -15.34
N GLU A 86 -7.19 -1.63 -15.98
CA GLU A 86 -6.53 -2.33 -17.09
C GLU A 86 -5.86 -3.66 -16.70
#